data_AF-A0A3R8RHA0-F1
#
_entry.id   AF-A0A3R8RHA0-F1
#
_cell.length_a   1.000
_cell.length_b   1.000
_cell.length_c   1.000
_cell.angle_alpha   90.00
_cell.angle_beta   90.00
_cell.angle_gamma   90.00
#
_symmetry.space_group_name_H-M   'P 1'
#
loop_
_entity.id
_entity.type
_entity.pdbx_description
1 polymer ?
#
loop_
_entity_poly.entity_id
_entity_poly.type
_entity_poly.pdbx_seq_one_letter_code
_entity_poly.pdbx_strand_id
1 'polypeptide(L)'
;MTKNPLAWGFGLYLATMLAFFIVYYFFANANYWSTTMQVNAFGMTFLYAVAGFASTYWLRRGKYITYPQAFKQCFITLFTGGLLSVLSIFAFLNYADTDARDLLNHQYIQTELDNLDQSYAKLRGEALNQKDQSKVRELEDNYKGAKLARETAMKEDRNYFSFRYMSGIFGGFLLFYLLLSIVIAGFLKNKKRYE
;
A
#
# COMPACT_ATOMS: atom_id res chain seq x y z
N MET A 1 13.74 -25.19 -4.98
CA MET A 1 12.70 -24.29 -4.42
C MET A 1 11.48 -25.10 -3.98
N THR A 2 10.84 -24.69 -2.88
CA THR A 2 9.68 -25.36 -2.29
C THR A 2 8.37 -25.04 -3.04
N LYS A 3 7.39 -25.94 -2.99
CA LYS A 3 6.03 -25.72 -3.54
C LYS A 3 5.05 -25.19 -2.49
N ASN A 4 5.48 -24.99 -1.24
CA ASN A 4 4.65 -24.50 -0.16
C ASN A 4 4.42 -22.97 -0.30
N PRO A 5 3.16 -22.48 -0.41
CA PRO A 5 2.88 -21.05 -0.54
C PRO A 5 3.27 -20.26 0.71
N LEU A 6 3.23 -20.86 1.90
CA LEU A 6 3.65 -20.19 3.14
C LEU A 6 5.15 -19.92 3.16
N ALA A 7 5.96 -20.82 2.61
CA ALA A 7 7.40 -20.63 2.55
C ALA A 7 7.78 -19.53 1.53
N TRP A 8 7.06 -19.46 0.40
CA TRP A 8 7.18 -18.32 -0.52
C TRP A 8 6.72 -17.02 0.13
N GLY A 9 5.62 -17.05 0.87
CA GLY A 9 5.11 -15.89 1.61
C GLY A 9 6.09 -15.41 2.68
N PHE A 10 6.76 -16.33 3.38
CA PHE A 10 7.82 -15.98 4.33
C PHE A 10 9.03 -15.35 3.63
N GLY A 11 9.43 -15.87 2.46
CA GLY A 11 10.47 -15.25 1.65
C GLY A 11 10.08 -13.84 1.18
N LEU A 12 8.83 -13.64 0.77
CA LEU A 12 8.29 -12.33 0.40
C LEU A 12 8.25 -11.37 1.59
N TYR A 13 7.90 -11.86 2.78
CA TYR A 13 7.99 -11.10 4.03
C TYR A 13 9.43 -10.62 4.29
N LEU A 14 10.42 -11.52 4.23
CA LEU A 14 11.83 -11.14 4.44
C LEU A 14 12.31 -10.11 3.42
N ALA A 15 11.96 -10.28 2.14
CA ALA A 15 12.28 -9.31 1.10
C ALA A 15 11.59 -7.95 1.33
N THR A 16 10.35 -7.96 1.79
CA THR A 16 9.61 -6.74 2.14
C THR A 16 10.25 -6.02 3.33
N MET A 17 10.63 -6.76 4.38
CA MET A 17 11.29 -6.17 5.54
C MET A 17 12.67 -5.63 5.19
N LEU A 18 13.42 -6.32 4.32
CA LEU A 18 14.69 -5.80 3.82
C LEU A 18 14.49 -4.48 3.07
N ALA A 19 13.50 -4.41 2.18
CA ALA A 19 13.17 -3.17 1.47
C ALA A 19 12.75 -2.06 2.44
N PHE A 20 11.91 -2.37 3.43
CA PHE A 20 11.53 -1.43 4.49
C PHE A 20 12.76 -0.89 5.22
N PHE A 21 13.67 -1.75 5.67
CA PHE A 21 14.88 -1.31 6.39
C PHE A 21 15.85 -0.54 5.49
N ILE A 22 15.94 -0.85 4.20
CA ILE A 22 16.71 -0.04 3.26
C ILE A 22 16.12 1.37 3.17
N VAL A 23 14.79 1.50 3.01
CA VAL A 23 14.16 2.82 2.97
C VAL A 23 14.35 3.56 4.29
N TYR A 24 14.15 2.87 5.42
CA TYR A 24 14.33 3.42 6.75
C TYR A 24 15.77 3.91 6.98
N TYR A 25 16.79 3.06 6.85
CA TYR A 25 18.17 3.45 7.20
C TYR A 25 18.80 4.46 6.24
N PHE A 26 18.44 4.42 4.95
CA PHE A 26 19.07 5.28 3.94
C PHE A 26 18.24 6.52 3.59
N PHE A 27 16.94 6.53 3.90
CA PHE A 27 16.01 7.57 3.45
C PHE A 27 15.05 8.09 4.54
N ALA A 28 15.21 7.72 5.81
CA ALA A 28 14.48 8.34 6.94
C ALA A 28 14.97 9.76 7.24
N ASN A 29 14.75 10.68 6.30
CA ASN A 29 15.08 12.09 6.40
C ASN A 29 13.89 12.95 5.93
N ALA A 30 14.15 14.17 5.43
CA ALA A 30 13.12 15.09 4.95
C ALA A 30 12.18 14.51 3.86
N ASN A 31 12.61 13.49 3.12
CA ASN A 31 11.81 12.87 2.04
C ASN A 31 11.24 11.49 2.40
N TYR A 32 11.27 11.10 3.67
CA TYR A 32 10.96 9.74 4.09
C TYR A 32 9.56 9.26 3.63
N TRP A 33 8.53 10.09 3.80
CA TRP A 33 7.17 9.81 3.34
C TRP A 33 7.10 9.61 1.82
N SER A 34 7.69 10.55 1.06
CA SER A 34 7.68 10.52 -0.41
C SER A 34 8.38 9.27 -0.95
N THR A 35 9.57 8.96 -0.44
CA THR A 35 10.31 7.74 -0.82
C THR A 35 9.53 6.49 -0.43
N THR A 36 8.94 6.44 0.76
CA THR A 36 8.13 5.30 1.20
C THR A 36 6.92 5.08 0.28
N MET A 37 6.23 6.15 -0.13
CA MET A 37 5.11 6.05 -1.07
C MET A 37 5.54 5.56 -2.45
N GLN A 38 6.65 6.07 -2.99
CA GLN A 38 7.18 5.64 -4.29
C GLN A 38 7.61 4.17 -4.28
N VAL A 39 8.32 3.74 -3.23
CA VAL A 39 8.74 2.34 -3.08
C VAL A 39 7.52 1.44 -2.94
N ASN A 40 6.48 1.84 -2.20
CA ASN A 40 5.25 1.06 -2.13
C ASN A 40 4.51 0.98 -3.48
N ALA A 41 4.36 2.12 -4.17
CA ALA A 41 3.62 2.20 -5.43
C ALA A 41 4.26 1.37 -6.56
N PHE A 42 5.60 1.39 -6.68
CA PHE A 42 6.32 0.74 -7.77
C PHE A 42 7.10 -0.49 -7.32
N GLY A 43 7.97 -0.32 -6.32
CA GLY A 43 8.86 -1.39 -5.85
C GLY A 43 8.10 -2.57 -5.26
N MET A 44 7.22 -2.30 -4.29
CA MET A 44 6.44 -3.34 -3.60
C MET A 44 5.41 -3.98 -4.53
N THR A 45 4.74 -3.20 -5.37
CA THR A 45 3.83 -3.71 -6.41
C THR A 45 4.53 -4.73 -7.31
N PHE A 46 5.72 -4.40 -7.82
CA PHE A 46 6.50 -5.30 -8.66
C PHE A 46 6.97 -6.54 -7.89
N LEU A 47 7.50 -6.35 -6.68
CA LEU A 47 7.97 -7.44 -5.83
C LEU A 47 6.86 -8.46 -5.55
N TYR A 48 5.67 -7.99 -5.20
CA TYR A 48 4.52 -8.85 -4.91
C TYR A 48 4.01 -9.54 -6.19
N ALA A 49 3.97 -8.83 -7.32
CA ALA A 49 3.63 -9.44 -8.62
C ALA A 49 4.58 -10.58 -8.99
N VAL A 50 5.90 -10.35 -8.90
CA VAL A 50 6.92 -11.35 -9.20
C VAL A 50 6.84 -12.53 -8.23
N ALA A 51 6.70 -12.28 -6.92
CA ALA A 51 6.60 -13.35 -5.94
C ALA A 51 5.35 -14.22 -6.13
N GLY A 52 4.19 -13.60 -6.37
CA GLY A 52 2.95 -14.31 -6.67
C GLY A 52 3.04 -15.15 -7.94
N PHE A 53 3.65 -14.59 -8.99
CA PHE A 53 3.86 -15.30 -10.26
C PHE A 53 4.86 -16.45 -10.08
N ALA A 54 6.03 -16.20 -9.49
CA ALA A 54 7.08 -17.19 -9.29
C ALA A 54 6.61 -18.37 -8.42
N SER A 55 5.92 -18.07 -7.31
CA SER A 55 5.32 -19.10 -6.44
C SER A 55 4.35 -20.01 -7.21
N THR A 56 3.47 -19.41 -8.01
CA THR A 56 2.46 -20.14 -8.79
C THR A 56 3.08 -20.90 -9.97
N TYR A 57 4.05 -20.30 -10.66
CA TYR A 57 4.80 -20.93 -11.75
C TYR A 57 5.59 -22.15 -11.23
N TRP A 58 6.20 -22.04 -10.06
CA TRP A 58 6.94 -23.14 -9.46
C TRP A 58 6.03 -24.30 -9.04
N LEU A 59 4.81 -24.00 -8.57
CA LEU A 59 3.79 -25.02 -8.33
C LEU A 59 3.45 -25.77 -9.63
N ARG A 60 3.19 -25.03 -10.72
CA ARG A 60 2.89 -25.54 -12.08
C ARG A 60 4.02 -26.42 -12.63
N ARG A 61 5.27 -26.17 -12.26
CA ARG A 61 6.43 -26.88 -12.84
C ARG A 61 6.27 -28.41 -12.69
N GLY A 62 6.15 -29.09 -13.83
CA GLY A 62 6.00 -30.53 -13.95
C GLY A 62 4.63 -31.08 -13.53
N LYS A 63 3.59 -30.24 -13.35
CA LYS A 63 2.24 -30.67 -12.95
C LYS A 63 1.16 -29.86 -13.67
N TYR A 64 0.01 -30.49 -13.89
CA TYR A 64 -1.21 -29.78 -14.27
C TYR A 64 -1.88 -29.23 -13.02
N ILE A 65 -2.16 -27.92 -13.03
CA ILE A 65 -2.81 -27.20 -11.93
C ILE A 65 -4.13 -26.59 -12.39
N THR A 66 -5.12 -26.67 -11.53
CA THR A 66 -6.42 -26.03 -11.73
C THR A 66 -6.38 -24.56 -11.35
N TYR A 67 -7.38 -23.79 -11.79
CA TYR A 67 -7.51 -22.39 -11.40
C TYR A 67 -7.56 -22.18 -9.87
N PRO A 68 -8.38 -22.93 -9.09
CA PRO A 68 -8.38 -22.77 -7.63
C PRO A 68 -7.02 -23.07 -6.97
N GLN A 69 -6.26 -24.03 -7.51
CA GLN A 69 -4.91 -24.32 -7.01
C GLN A 69 -3.94 -23.16 -7.28
N ALA A 70 -3.97 -22.61 -8.50
CA ALA A 70 -3.15 -21.46 -8.87
C ALA A 70 -3.53 -20.22 -8.06
N PHE A 71 -4.83 -19.96 -7.89
CA PHE A 71 -5.35 -18.85 -7.10
C PHE A 71 -4.94 -18.97 -5.63
N LYS A 72 -5.15 -20.14 -5.02
CA LYS A 72 -4.77 -20.38 -3.62
C LYS A 72 -3.26 -20.21 -3.42
N GLN A 73 -2.45 -20.72 -4.34
CA GLN A 73 -0.99 -20.60 -4.27
C GLN A 73 -0.56 -19.13 -4.27
N CYS A 74 -1.08 -18.36 -5.23
CA CYS A 74 -0.77 -16.93 -5.35
C CYS A 74 -1.27 -16.17 -4.12
N PHE A 75 -2.55 -16.28 -3.79
CA PHE A 75 -3.18 -15.50 -2.74
C PHE A 75 -2.55 -15.77 -1.37
N ILE A 76 -2.32 -17.03 -1.01
CA ILE A 76 -1.70 -17.36 0.29
C ILE A 76 -0.26 -16.85 0.36
N THR A 77 0.50 -16.92 -0.74
CA THR A 77 1.86 -16.35 -0.80
C THR A 77 1.83 -14.85 -0.50
N LEU A 78 0.97 -14.10 -1.19
CA LEU A 78 0.86 -12.64 -1.05
C LEU A 78 0.31 -12.24 0.32
N PHE A 79 -0.74 -12.92 0.78
CA PHE A 79 -1.36 -12.68 2.07
C PHE A 79 -0.37 -12.88 3.21
N THR A 80 0.35 -14.00 3.23
CA THR A 80 1.35 -14.28 4.28
C THR A 80 2.48 -13.26 4.26
N GLY A 81 3.02 -12.91 3.09
CA GLY A 81 4.05 -11.88 2.96
C GLY A 81 3.57 -10.52 3.46
N GLY A 82 2.41 -10.09 2.99
CA GLY A 82 1.81 -8.79 3.34
C GLY A 82 1.44 -8.67 4.81
N LEU A 83 0.74 -9.67 5.36
CA LEU A 83 0.28 -9.64 6.75
C LEU A 83 1.46 -9.58 7.73
N LEU A 84 2.46 -10.44 7.55
CA LEU A 84 3.64 -10.45 8.42
C LEU A 84 4.42 -9.13 8.33
N SER A 85 4.50 -8.55 7.13
CA SER A 85 5.18 -7.27 6.91
C SER A 85 4.45 -6.13 7.61
N VAL A 86 3.13 -6.01 7.42
CA VAL A 86 2.32 -4.96 8.05
C VAL A 86 2.38 -5.06 9.58
N LEU A 87 2.28 -6.26 10.15
CA LEU A 87 2.39 -6.45 11.59
C LEU A 87 3.78 -6.08 12.12
N SER A 88 4.84 -6.43 11.38
CA SER A 88 6.22 -6.13 11.79
C SER A 88 6.54 -4.64 11.68
N ILE A 89 6.09 -3.99 10.60
CA ILE A 89 6.23 -2.53 10.43
C ILE A 89 5.40 -1.78 11.49
N PHE A 90 4.18 -2.23 11.76
CA PHE A 90 3.36 -1.69 12.85
C PHE A 90 4.10 -1.79 14.19
N ALA A 91 4.63 -2.97 14.51
CA ALA A 91 5.35 -3.19 15.76
C ALA A 91 6.62 -2.33 15.84
N PHE A 92 7.37 -2.23 14.74
CA PHE A 92 8.57 -1.41 14.68
C PHE A 92 8.26 0.07 14.90
N LEU A 93 7.33 0.65 14.14
CA LEU A 93 6.99 2.07 14.23
C LEU A 93 6.27 2.47 15.52
N ASN A 94 5.58 1.55 16.19
CA ASN A 94 4.83 1.87 17.41
C ASN A 94 5.55 1.48 18.72
N TYR A 95 6.55 0.60 18.67
CA TYR A 95 7.24 0.13 19.88
C TYR A 95 8.77 0.16 19.81
N ALA A 96 9.38 0.13 18.62
CA ALA A 96 10.84 0.15 18.48
C ALA A 96 11.38 1.55 18.16
N ASP A 97 10.74 2.26 17.23
CA ASP A 97 11.13 3.63 16.83
C ASP A 97 9.89 4.48 16.56
N THR A 98 9.43 5.16 17.61
CA THR A 98 8.30 6.09 17.54
C THR A 98 8.66 7.41 16.88
N ASP A 99 9.93 7.81 16.88
CA ASP A 99 10.37 9.06 16.27
C ASP A 99 10.24 8.98 14.74
N ALA A 100 10.60 7.84 14.16
CA ALA A 100 10.39 7.56 12.74
C ALA A 100 8.90 7.57 12.36
N ARG A 101 8.03 7.06 13.24
CA ARG A 101 6.57 7.14 13.06
C ARG A 101 6.09 8.59 13.08
N ASP A 102 6.56 9.39 14.02
CA ASP A 102 6.11 10.77 14.19
C ASP A 102 6.61 11.65 13.03
N LEU A 103 7.83 11.39 12.55
CA LEU A 103 8.34 11.96 11.31
C LEU A 103 7.45 11.62 10.10
N LEU A 104 7.06 10.35 9.94
CA LEU A 104 6.17 9.93 8.86
C LEU A 104 4.78 10.56 8.98
N ASN A 105 4.19 10.60 10.18
CA ASN A 105 2.90 11.25 10.43
C ASN A 105 2.94 12.73 10.04
N HIS A 106 3.97 13.44 10.48
CA HIS A 106 4.14 14.85 10.18
C HIS A 106 4.26 15.10 8.67
N GLN A 107 5.14 14.35 7.99
CA GLN A 107 5.33 14.47 6.55
C GLN A 107 4.09 14.08 5.75
N TYR A 108 3.33 13.09 6.21
CA TYR A 108 2.05 12.72 5.61
C TYR A 108 1.04 13.87 5.68
N ILE A 109 0.82 14.45 6.87
CA ILE A 109 -0.14 15.55 7.04
C ILE A 109 0.29 16.77 6.22
N GLN A 110 1.58 17.09 6.21
CA GLN A 110 2.10 18.19 5.40
C GLN A 110 1.85 17.96 3.90
N THR A 111 2.13 16.76 3.41
CA THR A 111 1.87 16.40 2.01
C THR A 111 0.38 16.50 1.66
N GLU A 112 -0.51 16.08 2.57
CA GLU A 112 -1.96 16.21 2.39
C GLU A 112 -2.42 17.67 2.35
N LEU A 113 -1.84 18.54 3.18
CA LEU A 113 -2.11 19.98 3.16
C LEU A 113 -1.64 20.62 1.84
N ASP A 114 -0.43 20.28 1.39
CA ASP A 114 0.12 20.80 0.14
C ASP A 114 -0.73 20.36 -1.06
N ASN A 115 -1.15 19.09 -1.09
CA ASN A 115 -2.05 18.56 -2.12
C ASN A 115 -3.42 19.23 -2.09
N LEU A 116 -3.96 19.51 -0.90
CA LEU A 116 -5.23 20.22 -0.73
C LEU A 116 -5.14 21.66 -1.25
N ASP A 117 -4.08 22.38 -0.90
CA ASP A 117 -3.82 23.75 -1.36
C ASP A 117 -3.69 23.81 -2.90
N GLN A 118 -2.94 22.87 -3.50
CA GLN A 118 -2.80 22.76 -4.95
C GLN A 118 -4.12 22.42 -5.66
N SER A 119 -4.85 21.44 -5.14
CA SER A 119 -6.14 21.01 -5.69
C SER A 119 -7.17 22.15 -5.64
N TYR A 120 -7.25 22.87 -4.50
CA TYR A 120 -8.11 24.03 -4.36
C TYR A 120 -7.75 25.14 -5.36
N ALA A 121 -6.47 25.49 -5.47
CA ALA A 121 -6.03 26.53 -6.41
C ALA A 121 -6.44 26.21 -7.86
N LYS A 122 -6.28 24.94 -8.27
CA LYS A 122 -6.68 24.47 -9.61
C LYS A 122 -8.19 24.52 -9.81
N LEU A 123 -8.96 23.91 -8.92
CA LEU A 123 -10.43 23.83 -9.01
C LEU A 123 -11.09 25.20 -8.92
N ARG A 124 -10.54 26.10 -8.08
CA ARG A 124 -11.01 27.48 -7.98
C ARG A 124 -10.78 28.24 -9.29
N GLY A 125 -9.63 28.08 -9.93
CA GLY A 125 -9.35 28.67 -11.25
C GLY A 125 -10.34 28.19 -12.31
N GLU A 126 -10.62 26.89 -12.34
CA GLU A 126 -11.62 26.30 -13.25
C GLU A 126 -13.05 26.82 -12.97
N ALA A 127 -13.46 26.90 -11.71
CA ALA A 127 -14.79 27.39 -11.32
C ALA A 127 -14.98 28.89 -11.64
N LEU A 128 -13.94 29.71 -11.44
CA LEU A 128 -13.95 31.13 -11.81
C LEU A 128 -14.08 31.31 -13.33
N ASN A 129 -13.38 30.50 -14.12
CA ASN A 129 -13.49 30.52 -15.59
C ASN A 129 -14.90 30.13 -16.06
N GLN A 130 -15.57 29.23 -15.34
CA GLN A 130 -16.96 28.84 -15.60
C GLN A 130 -18.01 29.85 -15.08
N LYS A 131 -17.58 30.92 -14.39
CA LYS A 131 -18.44 31.92 -13.72
C LYS A 131 -19.46 31.31 -12.74
N ASP A 132 -19.16 30.15 -12.18
CA ASP A 132 -20.04 29.44 -11.25
C ASP A 132 -19.75 29.88 -9.81
N GLN A 133 -20.43 30.95 -9.37
CA GLN A 133 -20.23 31.51 -8.03
C GLN A 133 -20.64 30.55 -6.90
N SER A 134 -21.60 29.66 -7.14
CA SER A 134 -22.00 28.64 -6.15
C SER A 134 -20.90 27.62 -5.91
N LYS A 135 -20.26 27.11 -6.98
CA LYS A 135 -19.14 26.18 -6.85
C LYS A 135 -17.93 26.81 -6.18
N VAL A 136 -17.66 28.09 -6.42
CA VAL A 136 -16.54 28.78 -5.75
C VAL A 136 -16.76 28.83 -4.24
N ARG A 137 -17.97 29.13 -3.78
CA ARG A 137 -18.30 29.16 -2.34
C ARG A 137 -18.20 27.76 -1.72
N GLU A 138 -18.79 26.76 -2.37
CA GLU A 138 -18.73 25.37 -1.90
C GLU A 138 -17.28 24.86 -1.82
N LEU A 139 -16.44 25.15 -2.82
CA LEU A 139 -15.03 24.80 -2.82
C LEU A 139 -14.27 25.47 -1.66
N GLU A 140 -14.57 26.74 -1.38
CA GLU A 140 -13.92 27.48 -0.29
C GLU A 140 -14.32 26.95 1.10
N ASP A 141 -15.60 26.64 1.30
CA ASP A 141 -16.08 26.07 2.56
C ASP A 141 -15.50 24.67 2.79
N ASN A 142 -15.51 23.82 1.76
CA ASN A 142 -14.89 22.49 1.81
C ASN A 142 -13.38 22.57 2.07
N TYR A 143 -12.70 23.51 1.42
CA TYR A 143 -11.26 23.74 1.62
C TYR A 143 -10.94 24.16 3.06
N LYS A 144 -11.64 25.17 3.59
CA LYS A 144 -11.44 25.64 4.97
C LYS A 144 -11.70 24.54 5.99
N GLY A 145 -12.79 23.80 5.82
CA GLY A 145 -13.13 22.67 6.71
C GLY A 145 -12.09 21.55 6.65
N ALA A 146 -11.65 21.18 5.44
CA ALA A 146 -10.62 20.17 5.26
C ALA A 146 -9.29 20.62 5.88
N LYS A 147 -8.82 21.82 5.58
CA LYS A 147 -7.57 22.40 6.08
C LYS A 147 -7.55 22.46 7.61
N LEU A 148 -8.60 23.01 8.22
CA LEU A 148 -8.73 23.08 9.68
C LEU A 148 -8.65 21.69 10.33
N ALA A 149 -9.29 20.68 9.73
CA ALA A 149 -9.22 19.31 10.26
C ALA A 149 -7.80 18.71 10.19
N ARG A 150 -7.01 19.02 9.15
CA ARG A 150 -5.63 18.51 9.00
C ARG A 150 -4.66 19.26 9.90
N GLU A 151 -4.80 20.58 10.02
CA GLU A 151 -4.04 21.38 10.98
C GLU A 151 -4.33 20.97 12.42
N THR A 152 -5.58 20.63 12.74
CA THR A 152 -5.95 20.10 14.06
C THR A 152 -5.33 18.72 14.29
N ALA A 153 -5.36 17.83 13.30
CA ALA A 153 -4.71 16.52 13.39
C ALA A 153 -3.20 16.62 13.63
N MET A 154 -2.54 17.64 13.07
CA MET A 154 -1.13 17.95 13.29
C MET A 154 -0.84 18.42 14.73
N LYS A 155 -1.74 19.24 15.30
CA LYS A 155 -1.65 19.72 16.69
C LYS A 155 -1.95 18.62 17.71
N GLU A 156 -2.84 17.70 17.37
CA GLU A 156 -3.26 16.58 18.22
C GLU A 156 -2.32 15.36 18.12
N ASP A 157 -1.25 15.45 17.31
CA ASP A 157 -0.31 14.36 17.07
C ASP A 157 -0.99 13.02 16.73
N ARG A 158 -1.96 13.08 15.80
CA ARG A 158 -2.76 11.90 15.46
C ARG A 158 -1.88 10.80 14.85
N ASN A 159 -1.96 9.61 15.43
CA ASN A 159 -1.23 8.45 14.95
C ASN A 159 -1.90 7.81 13.72
N TYR A 160 -1.44 8.18 12.52
CA TYR A 160 -1.82 7.54 11.25
C TYR A 160 -1.12 6.20 11.02
N PHE A 161 -0.29 5.72 11.96
CA PHE A 161 0.23 4.36 12.00
C PHE A 161 -0.41 3.53 13.12
N SER A 162 -1.58 3.95 13.60
CA SER A 162 -2.39 3.16 14.52
C SER A 162 -2.88 1.86 13.88
N PHE A 163 -3.17 0.86 14.71
CA PHE A 163 -3.65 -0.44 14.24
C PHE A 163 -4.89 -0.31 13.35
N ARG A 164 -5.82 0.60 13.68
CA ARG A 164 -7.04 0.86 12.90
C ARG A 164 -6.70 1.37 11.50
N TYR A 165 -5.79 2.33 11.38
CA TYR A 165 -5.43 2.92 10.09
C TYR A 165 -4.63 1.94 9.23
N MET A 166 -3.62 1.27 9.82
CA MET A 166 -2.83 0.26 9.11
C MET A 166 -3.68 -0.95 8.67
N SER A 167 -4.69 -1.34 9.46
CA SER A 167 -5.64 -2.38 9.05
C SER A 167 -6.49 -1.94 7.85
N GLY A 168 -6.89 -0.66 7.80
CA GLY A 168 -7.58 -0.09 6.65
C GLY A 168 -6.73 -0.13 5.37
N ILE A 169 -5.46 0.28 5.47
CA ILE A 169 -4.49 0.19 4.36
C ILE A 169 -4.31 -1.28 3.94
N PHE A 170 -4.15 -2.19 4.90
CA PHE A 170 -3.99 -3.61 4.61
C PHE A 170 -5.23 -4.17 3.89
N GLY A 171 -6.44 -3.70 4.20
CA GLY A 171 -7.65 -4.00 3.44
C GLY A 171 -7.52 -3.64 1.95
N GLY A 172 -6.92 -2.48 1.64
CA GLY A 172 -6.56 -2.10 0.28
C GLY A 172 -5.56 -3.05 -0.38
N PHE A 173 -4.51 -3.44 0.36
CA PHE A 173 -3.54 -4.45 -0.12
C PHE A 173 -4.19 -5.82 -0.38
N LEU A 174 -5.15 -6.24 0.44
CA LEU A 174 -5.89 -7.49 0.22
C LEU A 174 -6.68 -7.47 -1.08
N LEU A 175 -7.30 -6.34 -1.44
CA LEU A 175 -7.97 -6.19 -2.74
C LEU A 175 -6.97 -6.28 -3.89
N PHE A 176 -5.80 -5.65 -3.76
CA PHE A 176 -4.73 -5.79 -4.73
C PHE A 176 -4.26 -7.26 -4.86
N TYR A 177 -4.04 -7.97 -3.75
CA TYR A 177 -3.64 -9.38 -3.76
C TYR A 177 -4.71 -10.26 -4.38
N LEU A 178 -5.99 -9.98 -4.14
CA LEU A 178 -7.10 -10.69 -4.75
C LEU A 178 -7.09 -10.55 -6.27
N LEU A 179 -7.01 -9.31 -6.77
CA LEU A 179 -6.98 -9.02 -8.21
C LEU A 179 -5.77 -9.66 -8.88
N LEU A 180 -4.58 -9.50 -8.30
CA LEU A 180 -3.34 -10.09 -8.80
C LEU A 180 -3.44 -11.62 -8.85
N SER A 181 -4.03 -12.24 -7.82
CA SER A 181 -4.22 -13.69 -7.75
C SER A 181 -5.19 -14.20 -8.82
N ILE A 182 -6.27 -13.47 -9.11
CA ILE A 182 -7.22 -13.79 -10.19
C ILE A 182 -6.50 -13.80 -11.54
N VAL A 183 -5.76 -12.73 -11.83
CA VAL A 183 -5.03 -12.58 -13.10
C VAL A 183 -3.99 -13.68 -13.26
N ILE A 184 -3.11 -13.86 -12.27
CA ILE A 184 -2.03 -14.86 -12.32
C ILE A 184 -2.59 -16.28 -12.42
N ALA A 185 -3.66 -16.60 -11.69
CA ALA A 185 -4.31 -17.91 -11.78
C ALA A 185 -4.93 -18.16 -13.16
N GLY A 186 -5.49 -17.13 -13.79
CA GLY A 186 -6.02 -17.17 -15.15
C GLY A 186 -4.96 -17.55 -16.18
N PHE A 187 -3.77 -16.96 -16.08
CA PHE A 187 -2.65 -17.22 -16.98
C PHE A 187 -1.92 -18.54 -16.71
N LEU A 188 -1.80 -18.95 -15.44
CA LEU A 188 -0.95 -20.10 -15.08
C LEU A 188 -1.71 -21.42 -14.94
N LYS A 189 -3.06 -21.42 -14.93
CA LYS A 189 -3.82 -22.67 -15.04
C LYS A 189 -3.46 -23.39 -16.35
N ASN A 190 -3.20 -24.68 -16.26
CA ASN A 190 -2.94 -25.52 -17.42
C ASN A 190 -3.76 -26.82 -17.42
N LYS A 191 -4.48 -27.13 -16.34
CA LYS A 191 -5.49 -28.18 -16.35
C LYS A 191 -6.79 -27.65 -16.98
N LYS A 192 -7.32 -28.33 -18.00
CA LYS A 192 -8.64 -28.00 -18.56
C LYS A 192 -9.72 -28.30 -17.53
N ARG A 193 -10.86 -27.59 -17.62
CA ARG A 193 -11.98 -27.75 -16.67
C ARG A 193 -12.70 -29.10 -16.83
N TYR A 194 -12.53 -29.75 -17.97
CA TYR A 194 -13.25 -30.96 -18.39
C TYR A 194 -12.32 -32.17 -18.66
N GLU A 195 -11.06 -32.11 -18.17
CA GLU A 195 -10.08 -33.21 -18.12
C GLU A 195 -9.67 -33.43 -16.66
#